data_AF-A0A550D0M7-F1
#
_entry.id   AF-A0A550D0M7-F1
#
_cell.length_a   1.000
_cell.length_b   1.000
_cell.length_c   1.000
_cell.angle_alpha   90.00
_cell.angle_beta   90.00
_cell.angle_gamma   90.00
#
_symmetry.space_group_name_H-M   'P 1'
#
loop_
_entity.id
_entity.type
_entity.pdbx_description
1 polymer ?
#
loop_
_entity_poly.entity_id
_entity_poly.type
_entity_poly.pdbx_seq_one_letter_code
_entity_poly.pdbx_strand_id
1 'polypeptide(L)'
;MDDEDTTQLIAAHLMSRGDTFTAQDVVDFCSTPTMLERLDRATPITLEMAQDWLKRHGYRFSPEPRGMYADGHEDIAQVTYRNKEYIPAIQALLPRMRTWDNDAGELRDPKLKPGEKIAVLWFHDESTFYAHDRRKMRWVHETTKPKPWVKGEGLSLMVADF
;
A
#
# COMPACT_ATOMS: atom_id res chain seq x y z
N MET A 1 21.67 8.62 -26.31
CA MET A 1 21.15 8.92 -24.95
C MET A 1 22.00 8.31 -23.84
N ASP A 2 23.03 7.52 -24.15
CA ASP A 2 23.87 6.86 -23.13
C ASP A 2 25.24 7.52 -22.95
N ASP A 3 25.44 8.65 -23.62
CA ASP A 3 26.55 9.56 -23.32
C ASP A 3 26.46 10.02 -21.87
N GLU A 4 27.61 10.08 -21.18
CA GLU A 4 27.68 10.31 -19.73
C GLU A 4 27.09 11.67 -19.36
N ASP A 5 27.48 12.72 -20.08
CA ASP A 5 26.97 14.06 -19.82
C ASP A 5 25.46 14.13 -20.08
N THR A 6 24.98 13.46 -21.12
CA THR A 6 23.55 13.43 -21.45
C THR A 6 22.76 12.69 -20.37
N THR A 7 23.32 11.60 -19.85
CA THR A 7 22.74 10.82 -18.76
C THR A 7 22.64 11.66 -17.49
N GLN A 8 23.70 12.39 -17.16
CA GLN A 8 23.72 13.28 -15.99
C GLN A 8 22.69 14.42 -16.12
N LEU A 9 22.50 15.00 -17.31
CA LEU A 9 21.47 16.03 -17.53
C LEU A 9 20.06 15.50 -17.32
N ILE A 10 19.74 14.33 -17.89
CA ILE A 10 18.42 13.71 -17.72
C ILE A 10 18.20 13.37 -16.24
N ALA A 11 19.20 12.77 -15.57
CA ALA A 11 19.13 12.46 -14.15
C ALA A 11 18.93 13.72 -13.29
N ALA A 12 19.64 14.81 -13.56
CA ALA A 12 19.49 16.10 -12.87
C ALA A 12 18.07 16.68 -13.05
N HIS A 13 17.53 16.59 -14.27
CA HIS A 13 16.15 17.00 -14.54
C HIS A 13 15.15 16.18 -13.72
N LEU A 14 15.29 14.85 -13.70
CA LEU A 14 14.41 13.97 -12.92
C LEU A 14 14.52 14.24 -11.41
N MET A 15 15.71 14.50 -10.89
CA MET A 15 15.90 14.88 -9.49
C MET A 15 15.17 16.18 -9.15
N SER A 16 15.18 17.18 -10.06
CA SER A 16 14.46 18.45 -9.86
C SER A 16 12.94 18.29 -9.83
N ARG A 17 12.40 17.26 -10.50
CA ARG A 17 10.97 16.89 -10.50
C ARG A 17 10.53 16.17 -9.22
N GLY A 18 11.49 15.65 -8.45
CA GLY A 18 11.25 14.85 -7.25
C GLY A 18 10.76 13.42 -7.54
N ASP A 19 10.31 12.73 -6.50
CA ASP A 19 10.03 11.28 -6.51
C ASP A 19 8.85 10.84 -7.40
N THR A 20 8.07 11.77 -7.96
CA THR A 20 6.80 11.49 -8.66
C THR A 20 6.85 11.66 -10.17
N PHE A 21 8.06 11.73 -10.74
CA PHE A 21 8.23 11.80 -12.19
C PHE A 21 7.71 10.54 -12.90
N THR A 22 7.50 10.70 -14.20
CA THR A 22 6.97 9.74 -15.15
C THR A 22 7.93 9.61 -16.33
N ALA A 23 7.79 8.55 -17.12
CA ALA A 23 8.55 8.42 -18.37
C ALA A 23 8.24 9.57 -19.36
N GLN A 24 7.05 10.18 -19.26
CA GLN A 24 6.69 11.33 -20.09
C GLN A 24 7.60 12.54 -19.80
N ASP A 25 8.09 12.70 -18.57
CA ASP A 25 8.97 13.83 -18.25
C ASP A 25 10.34 13.69 -18.93
N VAL A 26 10.79 12.45 -19.14
CA VAL A 26 12.00 12.18 -19.95
C VAL A 26 11.73 12.53 -21.41
N VAL A 27 10.55 12.19 -21.94
CA VAL A 27 10.15 12.56 -23.30
C VAL A 27 10.12 14.07 -23.46
N ASP A 28 9.44 14.77 -22.55
CA ASP A 28 9.26 16.22 -22.60
C ASP A 28 10.61 16.95 -22.50
N PHE A 29 11.50 16.50 -21.60
CA PHE A 29 12.84 17.05 -21.47
C PHE A 29 13.70 16.81 -22.72
N CYS A 30 13.69 15.58 -23.25
CA CYS A 30 14.41 15.23 -24.48
C CYS A 30 13.82 15.85 -25.75
N SER A 31 12.61 16.43 -25.67
CA SER A 31 11.96 17.16 -26.76
C SER A 31 12.34 18.63 -26.82
N THR A 32 13.08 19.15 -25.83
CA THR A 32 13.56 20.53 -25.86
C THR A 32 14.57 20.75 -27.00
N PRO A 33 14.61 21.94 -27.64
CA PRO A 33 15.51 22.19 -28.77
C PRO A 33 16.99 21.87 -28.45
N THR A 34 17.44 22.24 -27.25
CA THR A 34 18.80 21.96 -26.77
C THR A 34 19.09 20.46 -26.65
N MET A 35 18.13 19.67 -26.15
CA MET A 35 18.30 18.22 -26.04
C MET A 35 18.20 17.53 -27.40
N LEU A 36 17.34 18.00 -28.30
CA LEU A 36 17.25 17.48 -29.67
C LEU A 36 18.55 17.71 -30.45
N GLU A 37 19.15 18.90 -30.34
CA GLU A 37 20.46 19.21 -30.91
C GLU A 37 21.54 18.31 -30.30
N ARG A 38 21.57 18.19 -28.97
CA ARG A 38 22.56 17.35 -28.26
C ARG A 38 22.45 15.86 -28.59
N LEU A 39 21.23 15.38 -28.83
CA LEU A 39 20.97 13.99 -29.18
C LEU A 39 21.14 13.71 -30.67
N ASP A 40 21.40 14.75 -31.49
CA ASP A 40 21.39 14.71 -32.96
C ASP A 40 20.08 14.11 -33.51
N ARG A 41 18.95 14.66 -33.09
CA ARG A 41 17.61 14.17 -33.44
C ARG A 41 16.71 15.28 -33.97
N ALA A 42 16.02 15.00 -35.07
CA ALA A 42 14.99 15.87 -35.61
C ALA A 42 13.63 15.70 -34.90
N THR A 43 13.39 14.57 -34.23
CA THR A 43 12.11 14.26 -33.58
C THR A 43 12.30 13.85 -32.11
N PRO A 44 11.29 14.14 -31.27
CA PRO A 44 11.18 13.60 -29.93
C PRO A 44 11.43 12.10 -29.85
N ILE A 45 11.88 11.68 -28.67
CA ILE A 45 11.95 10.26 -28.32
C ILE A 45 10.53 9.75 -28.03
N THR A 46 10.29 8.46 -28.26
CA THR A 46 9.00 7.87 -27.91
C THR A 46 8.94 7.57 -26.41
N LEU A 47 7.73 7.35 -25.90
CA LEU A 47 7.52 6.91 -24.51
C LEU A 47 8.25 5.58 -24.23
N GLU A 48 8.24 4.65 -25.18
CA GLU A 48 8.95 3.37 -25.07
C GLU A 48 10.46 3.57 -24.92
N MET A 49 11.06 4.46 -25.75
CA MET A 49 12.48 4.79 -25.64
C MET A 49 12.83 5.40 -24.27
N ALA A 50 11.95 6.26 -23.73
CA ALA A 50 12.12 6.82 -22.40
C ALA A 50 12.02 5.76 -21.30
N GLN A 51 11.06 4.84 -21.39
CA GLN A 51 10.91 3.73 -20.44
C GLN A 51 12.12 2.79 -20.48
N ASP A 52 12.62 2.46 -21.66
CA ASP A 52 13.79 1.60 -21.82
C ASP A 52 15.08 2.29 -21.38
N TRP A 53 15.19 3.61 -21.59
CA TRP A 53 16.27 4.39 -21.01
C TRP A 53 16.24 4.32 -19.47
N LEU A 54 15.07 4.56 -18.85
CA LEU A 54 14.91 4.45 -17.38
C LEU A 54 15.36 3.08 -16.86
N LYS A 55 14.92 1.98 -17.50
CA LYS A 55 15.31 0.62 -17.10
C LYS A 55 16.81 0.38 -17.19
N ARG A 56 17.46 0.83 -18.28
CA ARG A 56 18.90 0.65 -18.50
C ARG A 56 19.75 1.46 -17.53
N HIS A 57 19.22 2.58 -17.05
CA HIS A 57 19.88 3.48 -16.09
C HIS A 57 19.42 3.24 -14.64
N GLY A 58 19.07 2.00 -14.29
CA GLY A 58 18.86 1.57 -12.91
C GLY A 58 17.49 1.93 -12.30
N TYR A 59 16.55 2.46 -13.08
CA TYR A 59 15.19 2.73 -12.60
C TYR A 59 14.24 1.55 -12.83
N ARG A 60 13.37 1.30 -11.86
CA ARG A 60 12.28 0.32 -11.98
C ARG A 60 10.94 0.95 -11.62
N PHE A 61 9.90 0.62 -12.37
CA PHE A 61 8.54 1.00 -11.99
C PHE A 61 8.02 0.01 -10.95
N SER A 62 8.05 0.40 -9.68
CA SER A 62 7.75 -0.48 -8.56
C SER A 62 7.04 0.28 -7.45
N PRO A 63 6.48 -0.44 -6.45
CA PRO A 63 6.10 0.20 -5.21
C PRO A 63 7.30 0.93 -4.59
N GLU A 64 7.05 2.02 -3.88
CA GLU A 64 8.10 2.67 -3.09
C GLU A 64 8.66 1.66 -2.07
N PRO A 65 9.99 1.49 -1.98
CA PRO A 65 10.61 0.62 -0.98
C PRO A 65 10.19 1.08 0.41
N ARG A 66 9.33 0.29 1.06
CA ARG A 66 8.88 0.56 2.42
C ARG A 66 9.98 0.10 3.37
N GLY A 67 10.42 1.00 4.26
CA GLY A 67 11.26 0.60 5.38
C GLY A 67 10.52 -0.34 6.34
N MET A 68 11.22 -0.78 7.38
CA MET A 68 10.62 -1.60 8.44
C MET A 68 9.40 -0.89 9.01
N TYR A 69 8.26 -1.58 9.11
CA TYR A 69 7.13 -1.08 9.89
C TYR A 69 7.63 -0.97 11.34
N ALA A 70 7.52 0.22 11.93
CA ALA A 70 7.49 0.34 13.38
C ALA A 70 6.13 -0.20 13.82
N ASP A 71 5.99 -1.52 13.81
CA ASP A 71 4.84 -2.15 14.45
C ASP A 71 4.88 -1.74 15.92
N GLY A 72 3.76 -1.23 16.41
CA GLY A 72 3.62 -0.94 17.81
C GLY A 72 3.62 -2.28 18.51
N HIS A 73 4.79 -2.66 19.05
CA HIS A 73 4.98 -3.86 19.86
C HIS A 73 3.71 -4.10 20.69
N GLU A 74 3.06 -5.25 20.51
CA GLU A 74 1.81 -5.57 21.22
C GLU A 74 2.03 -5.27 22.71
N ASP A 75 1.32 -4.27 23.22
CA ASP A 75 1.44 -3.88 24.62
C ASP A 75 1.02 -5.07 25.49
N ILE A 76 1.81 -5.38 26.52
CA ILE A 76 1.50 -6.40 27.52
C ILE A 76 0.08 -6.21 28.07
N ALA A 77 -0.39 -4.97 28.18
CA ALA A 77 -1.78 -4.66 28.57
C ALA A 77 -2.81 -5.20 27.56
N GLN A 78 -2.58 -5.04 26.24
CA GLN A 78 -3.47 -5.59 25.21
C GLN A 78 -3.49 -7.11 25.24
N VAL A 79 -2.33 -7.76 25.34
CA VAL A 79 -2.24 -9.22 25.42
C VAL A 79 -2.95 -9.73 26.69
N THR A 80 -2.78 -9.03 27.79
CA THR A 80 -3.43 -9.35 29.07
C THR A 80 -4.94 -9.24 28.95
N TYR A 81 -5.46 -8.13 28.42
CA TYR A 81 -6.90 -7.93 28.22
C TYR A 81 -7.50 -8.98 27.27
N ARG A 82 -6.85 -9.23 26.11
CA ARG A 82 -7.29 -10.24 25.15
C ARG A 82 -7.45 -11.61 25.80
N ASN A 83 -6.42 -12.05 26.54
CA ASN A 83 -6.37 -13.40 27.10
C ASN A 83 -7.20 -13.57 28.38
N LYS A 84 -7.31 -12.52 29.21
CA LYS A 84 -8.00 -12.62 30.52
C LYS A 84 -9.45 -12.18 30.49
N GLU A 85 -9.85 -11.33 29.54
CA GLU A 85 -11.20 -10.77 29.50
C GLU A 85 -11.91 -11.12 28.20
N TYR A 86 -11.37 -10.73 27.05
CA TYR A 86 -12.06 -10.83 25.76
C TYR A 86 -12.32 -12.29 25.34
N ILE A 87 -11.29 -13.13 25.31
CA ILE A 87 -11.43 -14.54 24.91
C ILE A 87 -12.35 -15.30 25.88
N PRO A 88 -12.18 -15.22 27.21
CA PRO A 88 -13.09 -15.88 28.15
C PRO A 88 -14.54 -15.42 28.02
N ALA A 89 -14.78 -14.13 27.78
CA ALA A 89 -16.13 -13.60 27.58
C ALA A 89 -16.81 -14.21 26.34
N ILE A 90 -16.10 -14.32 25.22
CA ILE A 90 -16.63 -14.98 24.02
C ILE A 90 -16.84 -16.47 24.28
N GLN A 91 -15.89 -17.16 24.91
CA GLN A 91 -16.01 -18.59 25.24
C GLN A 91 -17.24 -18.89 26.10
N ALA A 92 -17.61 -17.99 27.02
CA ALA A 92 -18.82 -18.12 27.82
C ALA A 92 -20.12 -17.98 27.00
N LEU A 93 -20.07 -17.26 25.87
CA LEU A 93 -21.21 -17.07 24.97
C LEU A 93 -21.35 -18.19 23.94
N LEU A 94 -20.23 -18.79 23.49
CA LEU A 94 -20.21 -19.82 22.44
C LEU A 94 -21.24 -20.95 22.60
N PRO A 95 -21.48 -21.54 23.80
CA PRO A 95 -22.47 -22.61 23.95
C PRO A 95 -23.91 -22.19 23.65
N ARG A 96 -24.19 -20.89 23.65
CA ARG A 96 -25.50 -20.29 23.38
C ARG A 96 -25.58 -19.66 21.99
N MET A 97 -24.54 -19.77 21.17
CA MET A 97 -24.51 -19.26 19.79
C MET A 97 -24.91 -20.35 18.81
N ARG A 98 -25.42 -19.96 17.64
CA ARG A 98 -25.61 -20.88 16.52
C ARG A 98 -24.28 -21.27 15.93
N THR A 99 -24.16 -22.52 15.50
CA THR A 99 -22.98 -23.03 14.80
C THR A 99 -23.37 -23.52 13.42
N TRP A 100 -22.52 -23.26 12.44
CA TRP A 100 -22.66 -23.82 11.11
C TRP A 100 -22.19 -25.28 11.11
N ASP A 101 -23.04 -26.19 10.65
CA ASP A 101 -22.65 -27.58 10.39
C ASP A 101 -22.18 -27.68 8.93
N ASN A 102 -20.89 -27.92 8.72
CA ASN A 102 -20.31 -28.03 7.38
C ASN A 102 -20.76 -29.28 6.63
N ASP A 103 -21.09 -30.37 7.33
CA ASP A 103 -21.47 -31.62 6.71
C ASP A 103 -22.94 -31.59 6.27
N ALA A 104 -23.79 -30.98 7.10
CA ALA A 104 -25.22 -30.82 6.81
C ALA A 104 -25.53 -29.57 5.98
N GLY A 105 -24.61 -28.59 5.91
CA GLY A 105 -24.81 -27.35 5.17
C GLY A 105 -25.88 -26.43 5.77
N GLU A 106 -26.06 -26.45 7.08
CA GLU A 106 -27.14 -25.72 7.77
C GLU A 106 -26.70 -25.09 9.10
N LEU A 107 -27.46 -24.09 9.56
CA LEU A 107 -27.33 -23.49 10.88
C LEU A 107 -27.99 -24.37 11.93
N ARG A 108 -27.24 -24.72 12.99
CA ARG A 108 -27.78 -25.45 14.15
C ARG A 108 -27.98 -24.53 15.34
N ASP A 109 -29.16 -24.65 15.95
CA ASP A 109 -29.47 -24.00 17.20
C ASP A 109 -28.78 -24.70 18.39
N PRO A 110 -28.32 -23.94 19.39
CA PRO A 110 -27.68 -24.49 20.58
C PRO A 110 -28.70 -25.17 21.51
N LYS A 111 -28.21 -26.10 22.33
CA LYS A 111 -29.01 -26.70 23.42
C LYS A 111 -29.04 -25.75 24.61
N LEU A 112 -30.14 -25.03 24.78
CA LEU A 112 -30.32 -24.05 25.86
C LEU A 112 -30.87 -24.70 27.14
N LYS A 113 -30.40 -24.24 28.29
CA LYS A 113 -31.02 -24.55 29.59
C LYS A 113 -32.28 -23.71 29.81
N PRO A 114 -33.17 -24.10 30.74
CA PRO A 114 -34.33 -23.29 31.09
C PRO A 114 -33.94 -21.85 31.46
N GLY A 115 -34.52 -20.87 30.76
CA GLY A 115 -34.25 -19.44 30.96
C GLY A 115 -33.10 -18.86 30.13
N GLU A 116 -32.32 -19.69 29.41
CA GLU A 116 -31.29 -19.20 28.49
C GLU A 116 -31.90 -18.75 27.15
N LYS A 117 -31.24 -17.80 26.50
CA LYS A 117 -31.58 -17.31 25.14
C LYS A 117 -30.39 -17.53 24.21
N ILE A 118 -30.67 -17.71 22.92
CA ILE A 118 -29.64 -17.70 21.88
C ILE A 118 -28.87 -16.37 21.95
N ALA A 119 -27.55 -16.46 21.95
CA ALA A 119 -26.64 -15.33 21.83
C ALA A 119 -26.27 -15.14 20.35
N VAL A 120 -26.29 -13.90 19.89
CA VAL A 120 -25.79 -13.50 18.57
C VAL A 120 -24.69 -12.49 18.81
N LEU A 121 -23.48 -12.82 18.37
CA LEU A 121 -22.34 -11.92 18.44
C LEU A 121 -22.27 -11.13 17.14
N TRP A 122 -22.46 -9.83 17.25
CA TRP A 122 -22.27 -8.90 16.14
C TRP A 122 -20.84 -8.41 16.16
N PHE A 123 -20.10 -8.75 15.10
CA PHE A 123 -18.77 -8.19 14.88
C PHE A 123 -18.94 -6.93 14.05
N HIS A 124 -18.45 -5.81 14.57
CA HIS A 124 -18.28 -4.60 13.76
C HIS A 124 -16.89 -4.65 13.16
N ASP A 125 -16.81 -4.54 11.84
CA ASP A 125 -15.55 -4.25 11.16
C ASP A 125 -15.56 -2.79 10.73
N GLU A 126 -14.61 -2.03 11.24
CA GLU A 126 -14.44 -0.62 10.89
C GLU A 126 -13.48 -0.54 9.71
N SER A 127 -14.01 -0.21 8.53
CA SER A 127 -13.17 0.12 7.39
C SER A 127 -12.73 1.58 7.48
N THR A 128 -11.42 1.79 7.51
CA THR A 128 -10.83 3.13 7.46
C THR A 128 -10.31 3.41 6.05
N PHE A 129 -10.92 4.37 5.36
CA PHE A 129 -10.47 4.84 4.04
C PHE A 129 -9.69 6.15 4.22
N TYR A 130 -8.53 6.28 3.60
CA TYR A 130 -7.74 7.50 3.68
C TYR A 130 -7.94 8.38 2.44
N ALA A 131 -8.02 9.70 2.65
CA ALA A 131 -8.19 10.70 1.58
C ALA A 131 -7.02 10.75 0.58
N HIS A 132 -5.87 10.16 0.94
CA HIS A 132 -4.68 10.10 0.10
C HIS A 132 -4.19 8.67 -0.09
N ASP A 133 -5.07 7.76 -0.52
CA ASP A 133 -4.64 6.49 -1.11
C ASP A 133 -3.88 6.80 -2.42
N ARG A 134 -2.61 7.18 -2.28
CA ARG A 134 -1.77 7.80 -3.31
C ARG A 134 -1.27 6.77 -4.31
N ARG A 135 -0.68 7.26 -5.41
CA ARG A 135 0.11 6.44 -6.34
C ARG A 135 1.17 5.64 -5.59
N LYS A 136 0.87 4.37 -5.30
CA LYS A 136 1.77 3.43 -4.61
C LYS A 136 2.98 3.06 -5.48
N MET A 137 2.85 3.25 -6.80
CA MET A 137 3.84 2.91 -7.83
C MET A 137 4.52 4.17 -8.35
N ARG A 138 5.86 4.13 -8.47
CA ARG A 138 6.67 5.19 -9.09
C ARG A 138 7.92 4.59 -9.74
N TRP A 139 8.64 5.40 -10.52
CA TRP A 139 9.99 5.04 -10.95
C TRP A 139 10.96 5.23 -9.78
N VAL A 140 11.62 4.15 -9.38
CA VAL A 140 12.54 4.09 -8.24
C VAL A 140 13.91 3.69 -8.77
N HIS A 141 14.94 4.47 -8.44
CA HIS A 141 16.32 4.13 -8.76
C HIS A 141 16.83 3.02 -7.82
N GLU A 142 17.66 2.11 -8.30
CA GLU A 142 18.19 0.97 -7.51
C GLU A 142 18.95 1.38 -6.24
N THR A 143 19.51 2.59 -6.20
CA THR A 143 20.20 3.14 -5.01
C THR A 143 19.27 3.84 -4.02
N THR A 144 17.97 3.89 -4.30
CA THR A 144 16.98 4.54 -3.43
C THR A 144 16.85 3.77 -2.13
N LYS A 145 17.18 4.42 -1.01
CA LYS A 145 17.03 3.82 0.32
C LYS A 145 15.55 3.84 0.76
N PRO A 146 15.05 2.76 1.40
CA PRO A 146 13.73 2.77 2.00
C PRO A 146 13.60 3.89 3.04
N LYS A 147 12.55 4.70 2.95
CA LYS A 147 12.23 5.73 3.94
C LYS A 147 11.33 5.11 5.03
N PRO A 148 11.52 5.46 6.32
CA PRO A 148 10.58 5.10 7.37
C PRO A 148 9.18 5.61 7.03
N TRP A 149 8.19 4.74 7.16
CA TRP A 149 6.80 5.07 6.85
C TRP A 149 6.11 5.60 8.12
N VAL A 150 5.51 6.80 8.05
CA VAL A 150 4.69 7.34 9.15
C VAL A 150 3.27 6.78 9.03
N LYS A 151 2.74 6.18 10.11
CA LYS A 151 1.40 5.59 10.12
C LYS A 151 0.33 6.67 9.85
N GLY A 152 -0.53 6.43 8.86
CA GLY A 152 -1.64 7.29 8.46
C GLY A 152 -1.42 7.96 7.09
N GLU A 153 -2.40 7.85 6.19
CA GLU A 153 -2.36 8.43 4.84
C GLU A 153 -3.22 9.72 4.75
N GLY A 154 -3.17 10.57 5.79
CA GLY A 154 -3.96 11.80 5.89
C GLY A 154 -5.32 11.61 6.58
N LEU A 155 -6.29 12.47 6.25
CA LEU A 155 -7.65 12.39 6.81
C LEU A 155 -8.28 11.04 6.46
N SER A 156 -8.84 10.37 7.47
CA SER A 156 -9.55 9.12 7.29
C SER A 156 -11.06 9.32 7.36
N LEU A 157 -11.78 8.55 6.55
CA LEU A 157 -13.20 8.28 6.69
C LEU A 157 -13.34 6.89 7.30
N MET A 158 -13.94 6.84 8.49
CA MET A 158 -14.31 5.59 9.13
C MET A 158 -15.74 5.25 8.70
N VAL A 159 -15.90 4.08 8.10
CA VAL A 159 -17.21 3.54 7.72
C VAL A 159 -17.42 2.26 8.51
N ALA A 160 -18.55 2.18 9.20
CA ALA A 160 -19.02 0.98 9.87
C ALA A 160 -20.32 0.53 9.19
N ASP A 161 -20.42 -0.76 8.88
CA ASP A 161 -21.61 -1.41 8.33
C ASP A 161 -22.13 -2.49 9.30
N PHE A 162 -23.38 -2.94 9.14
CA PHE A 162 -24.11 -3.81 10.09
C PHE A 162 -24.59 -5.14 9.50
#